data_AF-I4BNH7-F1
#
_entry.id   AF-I4BNH7-F1
#
_cell.length_a   1.000
_cell.length_b   1.000
_cell.length_c   1.000
_cell.angle_alpha   90.00
_cell.angle_beta   90.00
_cell.angle_gamma   90.00
#
_symmetry.space_group_name_H-M   'P 1'
#
loop_
_entity.id
_entity.type
_entity.pdbx_description
1 polymer ?
#
loop_
_entity_poly.entity_id
_entity_poly.type
_entity_poly.pdbx_seq_one_letter_code
_entity_poly.pdbx_strand_id
1 'polypeptide(L)'
;MRSLNPTRPGPEAFRAYDSAVARDDAGAATALVERLLDDGVDAVSILTDVIAAAQRDNGTRWQRGEWTVAREHAATAIAVSATKAVTRYVRRTPPTRGRVLVACAEREWHALPAMIIDCALRTDGWDSILMGAATSPVRLNQYLQDYGPEAVAVSCSVLGSLAATRRFIEASTAAGVPIVVGGPAFGADDVRAKALGATGWAADADGAVTAIARLPAVVPPATPLPAAAAAEQGDLEHDHRRIVAALRSSWSVTSGSAPPPDIADDVFNQLLHAISAVLLTGDSRPVPETAAWIADLMITRGRTIAVVHELADRAAAALSDHPLARDIVETHFADGL
;
A
#
# COMPACT_ATOMS: atom_id res chain seq x y z
N MET A 1 -21.91 23.13 13.45
CA MET A 1 -20.64 23.86 13.68
C MET A 1 -19.60 22.85 14.14
N ARG A 2 -18.60 22.53 13.31
CA ARG A 2 -17.43 21.73 13.75
C ARG A 2 -16.74 22.50 14.89
N SER A 3 -16.31 21.81 15.94
CA SER A 3 -15.25 22.35 16.81
C SER A 3 -14.04 22.63 15.91
N LEU A 4 -13.49 23.85 15.99
CA LEU A 4 -12.30 24.25 15.22
C LEU A 4 -11.04 23.47 15.64
N ASN A 5 -11.11 22.67 16.72
CA ASN A 5 -10.14 21.65 17.06
C ASN A 5 -10.88 20.36 17.46
N PRO A 6 -10.90 19.32 16.61
CA PRO A 6 -11.36 18.00 17.03
C PRO A 6 -10.51 17.47 18.20
N THR A 7 -11.14 16.83 19.18
CA THR A 7 -10.44 16.16 20.28
C THR A 7 -9.62 15.00 19.70
N ARG A 8 -8.30 15.03 19.90
CA ARG A 8 -7.40 13.96 19.46
C ARG A 8 -7.17 12.92 20.56
N PRO A 9 -6.89 11.65 20.21
CA PRO A 9 -6.56 10.63 21.20
C PRO A 9 -5.23 10.97 21.90
N GLY A 10 -5.18 10.83 23.22
CA GLY A 10 -3.93 10.97 23.97
C GLY A 10 -3.02 9.74 23.85
N PRO A 11 -1.74 9.83 24.25
CA PRO A 11 -0.77 8.72 24.15
C PRO A 11 -1.21 7.44 24.88
N GLU A 12 -2.06 7.56 25.89
CA GLU A 12 -2.67 6.44 26.62
C GLU A 12 -3.61 5.60 25.75
N ALA A 13 -4.29 6.19 24.78
CA ALA A 13 -5.15 5.46 23.86
C ALA A 13 -4.33 4.49 22.98
N PHE A 14 -3.21 4.97 22.42
CA PHE A 14 -2.26 4.13 21.70
C PHE A 14 -1.75 2.98 22.57
N ARG A 15 -1.24 3.28 23.78
CA ARG A 15 -0.69 2.24 24.68
C ARG A 15 -1.73 1.20 25.08
N ALA A 16 -2.96 1.63 25.37
CA ALA A 16 -4.05 0.71 25.73
C ALA A 16 -4.45 -0.18 24.55
N TYR A 17 -4.51 0.39 23.34
CA TYR A 17 -4.81 -0.36 22.12
C TYR A 17 -3.70 -1.37 21.81
N ASP A 18 -2.43 -0.94 21.81
CA ASP A 18 -1.27 -1.81 21.59
C ASP A 18 -1.21 -2.95 22.63
N SER A 19 -1.50 -2.66 23.90
CA SER A 19 -1.58 -3.68 24.95
C SER A 19 -2.71 -4.69 24.71
N ALA A 20 -3.84 -4.28 24.15
CA ALA A 20 -4.92 -5.20 23.78
C ALA A 20 -4.52 -6.08 22.59
N VAL A 21 -3.89 -5.49 21.56
CA VAL A 21 -3.38 -6.22 20.40
C VAL A 21 -2.33 -7.26 20.81
N ALA A 22 -1.37 -6.88 21.66
CA ALA A 22 -0.32 -7.79 22.14
C ALA A 22 -0.85 -9.00 22.96
N ARG A 23 -2.08 -8.90 23.47
CA ARG A 23 -2.80 -9.96 24.21
C ARG A 23 -3.82 -10.71 23.33
N ASP A 24 -3.85 -10.45 22.03
CA ASP A 24 -4.84 -10.97 21.08
C ASP A 24 -6.30 -10.67 21.50
N ASP A 25 -6.50 -9.57 22.23
CA ASP A 25 -7.78 -9.19 22.86
C ASP A 25 -8.58 -8.25 21.96
N ALA A 26 -9.16 -8.82 20.90
CA ALA A 26 -9.98 -8.10 19.92
C ALA A 26 -11.16 -7.34 20.56
N GLY A 27 -11.73 -7.90 21.64
CA GLY A 27 -12.83 -7.31 22.40
C GLY A 27 -12.40 -6.04 23.11
N ALA A 28 -11.30 -6.07 23.86
CA ALA A 28 -10.77 -4.89 24.54
C ALA A 28 -10.35 -3.80 23.55
N ALA A 29 -9.72 -4.16 22.42
CA ALA A 29 -9.33 -3.22 21.39
C ALA A 29 -10.54 -2.51 20.76
N THR A 30 -11.59 -3.26 20.42
CA THR A 30 -12.83 -2.70 19.85
C THR A 30 -13.57 -1.84 20.87
N ALA A 31 -13.72 -2.32 22.11
CA ALA A 31 -14.39 -1.57 23.17
C ALA A 31 -13.67 -0.27 23.52
N LEU A 32 -12.33 -0.22 23.42
CA LEU A 32 -11.56 1.02 23.58
C LEU A 32 -11.92 2.03 22.49
N VAL A 33 -11.95 1.60 21.23
CA VAL A 33 -12.30 2.47 20.10
C VAL A 33 -13.73 2.99 20.22
N GLU A 34 -14.68 2.15 20.62
CA GLU A 34 -16.07 2.57 20.85
C GLU A 34 -16.17 3.63 21.97
N ARG A 35 -15.48 3.43 23.09
CA ARG A 35 -15.44 4.45 24.16
C ARG A 35 -14.85 5.77 23.69
N LEU A 36 -13.74 5.75 22.95
CA LEU A 36 -13.14 6.98 22.41
C LEU A 36 -14.12 7.74 21.51
N LEU A 37 -14.90 7.03 20.69
CA LEU A 37 -15.94 7.63 19.84
C LEU A 37 -17.10 8.22 20.66
N ASP A 38 -17.52 7.53 21.72
CA ASP A 38 -18.58 8.00 22.62
C ASP A 38 -18.13 9.23 23.43
N ASP A 39 -16.85 9.31 23.79
CA ASP A 39 -16.21 10.46 24.43
C ASP A 39 -15.97 11.65 23.47
N GLY A 40 -16.35 11.51 22.20
CA GLY A 40 -16.26 12.57 21.19
C GLY A 40 -14.86 12.79 20.62
N VAL A 41 -13.96 11.81 20.76
CA VAL A 41 -12.65 11.82 20.08
C VAL A 41 -12.88 11.66 18.57
N ASP A 42 -12.12 12.40 17.78
CA ASP A 42 -12.25 12.41 16.33
C ASP A 42 -11.98 11.04 15.71
N ALA A 43 -12.94 10.59 14.89
CA ALA A 43 -12.95 9.26 14.29
C ALA A 43 -11.74 9.02 13.38
N VAL A 44 -11.32 10.02 12.60
CA VAL A 44 -10.16 9.90 11.69
C VAL A 44 -8.87 9.83 12.51
N SER A 45 -8.75 10.64 13.56
CA SER A 45 -7.59 10.63 14.46
C SER A 45 -7.46 9.30 15.21
N ILE A 46 -8.55 8.65 15.62
CA ILE A 46 -8.50 7.29 16.18
C ILE A 46 -7.91 6.30 15.15
N LEU A 47 -8.35 6.39 13.90
CA LEU A 47 -7.87 5.51 12.84
C LEU A 47 -6.38 5.73 12.53
N THR A 48 -5.91 6.98 12.47
CA THR A 48 -4.53 7.32 12.06
C THR A 48 -3.53 7.20 13.20
N ASP A 49 -3.90 7.67 14.40
CA ASP A 49 -2.98 7.89 15.51
C ASP A 49 -2.98 6.73 16.51
N VAL A 50 -4.01 5.86 16.47
CA VAL A 50 -4.11 4.66 17.31
C VAL A 50 -3.96 3.41 16.44
N ILE A 51 -4.91 3.16 15.53
CA ILE A 51 -4.97 1.89 14.79
C ILE A 51 -3.83 1.78 13.77
N ALA A 52 -3.67 2.77 12.88
CA ALA A 52 -2.60 2.75 11.88
C ALA A 52 -1.21 2.90 12.51
N ALA A 53 -1.10 3.66 13.61
CA ALA A 53 0.14 3.75 14.38
C ALA A 53 0.55 2.39 14.97
N ALA A 54 -0.38 1.63 15.56
CA ALA A 54 -0.09 0.31 16.08
C ALA A 54 0.33 -0.65 14.95
N GLN A 55 -0.27 -0.56 13.76
CA GLN A 55 0.12 -1.37 12.61
C GLN A 55 1.56 -1.10 12.14
N ARG A 56 1.99 0.16 12.12
CA ARG A 56 3.40 0.50 11.79
C ARG A 56 4.37 -0.06 12.83
N ASP A 57 4.01 0.00 14.10
CA ASP A 57 4.84 -0.56 15.18
C ASP A 57 4.90 -2.09 15.09
N ASN A 58 3.78 -2.76 14.81
CA ASN A 58 3.73 -4.21 14.58
C ASN A 58 4.62 -4.65 13.42
N GLY A 59 4.62 -3.91 12.31
CA GLY A 59 5.51 -4.15 11.17
C GLY A 59 6.99 -4.04 11.56
N THR A 60 7.33 -3.06 12.41
CA THR A 60 8.70 -2.89 12.94
C THR A 60 9.10 -4.08 13.83
N ARG A 61 8.21 -4.53 14.71
CA ARG A 61 8.43 -5.71 15.57
C ARG A 61 8.61 -6.98 14.74
N TRP A 62 7.86 -7.15 13.66
CA TRP A 62 8.03 -8.27 12.72
C TRP A 62 9.37 -8.22 11.99
N GLN A 63 9.76 -7.05 11.48
CA GLN A 63 11.03 -6.86 10.78
C GLN A 63 12.21 -7.23 11.69
N ARG A 64 12.13 -6.86 12.97
CA ARG A 64 13.11 -7.22 14.01
C ARG A 64 13.08 -8.68 14.47
N GLY A 65 12.12 -9.47 14.00
CA GLY A 65 11.94 -10.86 14.43
C GLY A 65 11.33 -11.01 15.83
N GLU A 66 10.82 -9.93 16.43
CA GLU A 66 10.14 -9.97 17.74
C GLU A 66 8.73 -10.56 17.60
N TRP A 67 8.10 -10.35 16.44
CA TRP A 67 6.78 -10.87 16.11
C TRP A 67 6.84 -11.83 14.91
N THR A 68 6.06 -12.91 14.98
CA THR A 68 5.87 -13.83 13.86
C THR A 68 4.86 -13.26 12.86
N VAL A 69 4.87 -13.79 11.63
CA VAL A 69 3.85 -13.48 10.61
C VAL A 69 2.44 -13.77 11.13
N ALA A 70 2.25 -14.86 11.90
CA ALA A 70 0.97 -15.18 12.51
C ALA A 70 0.48 -14.10 13.49
N ARG A 71 1.38 -13.49 14.27
CA ARG A 71 1.06 -12.37 15.17
C ARG A 71 0.69 -11.10 14.41
N GLU A 72 1.42 -10.78 13.34
CA GLU A 72 1.07 -9.65 12.47
C GLU A 72 -0.35 -9.83 11.91
N HIS A 73 -0.66 -11.01 11.36
CA HIS A 73 -1.99 -11.30 10.83
C HIS A 73 -3.10 -11.18 11.89
N ALA A 74 -2.87 -11.70 13.10
CA ALA A 74 -3.82 -11.55 14.21
C ALA A 74 -4.04 -10.07 14.56
N ALA A 75 -2.97 -9.28 14.62
CA ALA A 75 -3.06 -7.84 14.89
C ALA A 75 -3.80 -7.09 13.77
N THR A 76 -3.55 -7.42 12.51
CA THR A 76 -4.29 -6.86 11.37
C THR A 76 -5.78 -7.22 11.42
N ALA A 77 -6.14 -8.45 11.82
CA ALA A 77 -7.54 -8.83 12.02
C ALA A 77 -8.22 -8.01 13.12
N ILE A 78 -7.53 -7.75 14.23
CA ILE A 78 -8.02 -6.89 15.32
C ILE A 78 -8.23 -5.45 14.81
N ALA A 79 -7.27 -4.90 14.06
CA ALA A 79 -7.38 -3.56 13.48
C ALA A 79 -8.55 -3.42 12.50
N VAL A 80 -8.80 -4.45 11.68
CA VAL A 80 -9.99 -4.48 10.80
C VAL A 80 -11.28 -4.50 11.63
N SER A 81 -11.34 -5.27 12.72
CA SER A 81 -12.50 -5.29 13.63
C SER A 81 -12.76 -3.92 14.26
N ALA A 82 -11.72 -3.31 14.83
CA ALA A 82 -11.80 -1.99 15.46
C ALA A 82 -12.19 -0.90 14.44
N THR A 83 -11.64 -0.96 13.22
CA THR A 83 -11.99 -0.03 12.13
C THR A 83 -13.47 -0.15 11.74
N LYS A 84 -14.04 -1.36 11.74
CA LYS A 84 -15.48 -1.55 11.46
C LYS A 84 -16.37 -0.85 12.50
N ALA A 85 -15.93 -0.72 13.76
CA ALA A 85 -16.67 0.06 14.76
C ALA A 85 -16.69 1.55 14.36
N VAL A 86 -15.55 2.11 13.94
CA VAL A 86 -15.46 3.48 13.40
C VAL A 86 -16.33 3.64 12.16
N THR A 87 -16.29 2.69 11.22
CA THR A 87 -17.12 2.71 10.00
C THR A 87 -18.61 2.78 10.33
N ARG A 88 -19.08 2.00 11.31
CA ARG A 88 -20.48 2.04 11.77
C ARG A 88 -20.82 3.39 12.38
N TYR A 89 -19.92 3.99 13.13
CA TYR A 89 -20.09 5.29 13.76
C TYR A 89 -20.23 6.42 12.72
N VAL A 90 -19.29 6.55 11.79
CA VAL A 90 -19.29 7.63 10.79
C VAL A 90 -20.44 7.53 9.79
N ARG A 91 -20.99 6.32 9.59
CA ARG A 91 -22.17 6.09 8.72
C ARG A 91 -23.50 6.45 9.38
N ARG A 92 -23.54 6.79 10.67
CA ARG A 92 -24.76 7.32 11.34
C ARG A 92 -25.17 8.68 10.78
N THR A 93 -24.20 9.45 10.27
CA THR A 93 -24.44 10.76 9.66
C THR A 93 -24.74 10.59 8.17
N PRO A 94 -25.87 11.15 7.68
CA PRO A 94 -26.17 11.15 6.24
C PRO A 94 -25.10 11.90 5.45
N PRO A 95 -24.76 11.45 4.22
CA PRO A 95 -23.85 12.19 3.36
C PRO A 95 -24.45 13.54 2.93
N THR A 96 -23.58 14.52 2.72
CA THR A 96 -23.92 15.90 2.33
C THR A 96 -23.19 16.36 1.06
N ARG A 97 -22.29 15.54 0.53
CA ARG A 97 -21.53 15.77 -0.70
C ARG A 97 -21.84 14.70 -1.76
N GLY A 98 -21.10 14.77 -2.85
CA GLY A 98 -21.13 13.85 -3.98
C GLY A 98 -20.74 12.41 -3.65
N ARG A 99 -20.59 11.63 -4.72
CA ARG A 99 -20.32 10.20 -4.69
C ARG A 99 -18.85 9.89 -4.94
N VAL A 100 -18.24 9.02 -4.14
CA VAL A 100 -16.84 8.58 -4.31
C VAL A 100 -16.74 7.07 -4.22
N LEU A 101 -15.94 6.47 -5.11
CA LEU A 101 -15.51 5.08 -4.94
C LEU A 101 -14.18 5.04 -4.20
N VAL A 102 -14.06 4.14 -3.24
CA VAL A 102 -12.80 3.86 -2.55
C VAL A 102 -12.40 2.43 -2.85
N ALA A 103 -11.21 2.22 -3.39
CA ALA A 103 -10.75 0.92 -3.81
C ALA A 103 -9.35 0.58 -3.29
N CYS A 104 -9.14 -0.72 -3.23
CA CYS A 104 -7.85 -1.35 -3.03
C CYS A 104 -7.55 -2.09 -4.34
N ALA A 105 -6.44 -1.74 -5.00
CA ALA A 105 -6.16 -2.20 -6.36
C ALA A 105 -6.06 -3.73 -6.44
N GLU A 106 -6.09 -4.27 -7.66
CA GLU A 106 -5.93 -5.72 -7.86
C GLU A 106 -4.58 -6.20 -7.28
N ARG A 107 -4.57 -7.43 -6.75
CA ARG A 107 -3.42 -8.02 -6.04
C ARG A 107 -3.02 -7.30 -4.75
N GLU A 108 -3.78 -6.31 -4.32
CA GLU A 108 -3.59 -5.63 -3.03
C GLU A 108 -4.58 -6.14 -1.97
N TRP A 109 -4.04 -6.71 -0.90
CA TRP A 109 -4.83 -7.29 0.20
C TRP A 109 -4.88 -6.37 1.43
N HIS A 110 -4.07 -5.31 1.45
CA HIS A 110 -4.04 -4.34 2.53
C HIS A 110 -5.26 -3.40 2.47
N ALA A 111 -6.44 -3.91 2.81
CA ALA A 111 -7.69 -3.15 2.78
C ALA A 111 -7.81 -2.09 3.88
N LEU A 112 -7.04 -2.22 4.97
CA LEU A 112 -7.16 -1.34 6.14
C LEU A 112 -6.95 0.15 5.77
N PRO A 113 -5.91 0.57 5.04
CA PRO A 113 -5.77 1.97 4.61
C PRO A 113 -6.96 2.46 3.76
N ALA A 114 -7.52 1.62 2.88
CA ALA A 114 -8.71 1.99 2.11
C ALA A 114 -9.95 2.16 3.01
N MET A 115 -10.09 1.34 4.07
CA MET A 115 -11.15 1.54 5.08
C MET A 115 -10.99 2.85 5.85
N ILE A 116 -9.74 3.26 6.14
CA ILE A 116 -9.44 4.54 6.79
C ILE A 116 -9.84 5.70 5.89
N ILE A 117 -9.46 5.65 4.61
CA ILE A 117 -9.83 6.67 3.60
C ILE A 117 -11.36 6.74 3.45
N ASP A 118 -12.05 5.60 3.37
CA ASP A 118 -13.52 5.56 3.34
C ASP A 118 -14.14 6.25 4.56
N CYS A 119 -13.62 5.98 5.77
CA CYS A 119 -14.10 6.64 6.98
C CYS A 119 -13.81 8.14 7.00
N ALA A 120 -12.67 8.59 6.48
CA ALA A 120 -12.34 10.00 6.38
C ALA A 120 -13.27 10.73 5.40
N LEU A 121 -13.54 10.14 4.24
CA LEU A 121 -14.48 10.67 3.25
C LEU A 121 -15.92 10.72 3.80
N ARG A 122 -16.37 9.67 4.49
CA ARG A 122 -17.66 9.64 5.19
C ARG A 122 -17.77 10.72 6.26
N THR A 123 -16.73 10.88 7.07
CA THR A 123 -16.67 11.91 8.13
C THR A 123 -16.69 13.31 7.56
N ASP A 124 -16.07 13.52 6.39
CA ASP A 124 -16.13 14.79 5.70
C ASP A 124 -17.55 15.04 5.14
N GLY A 125 -18.22 14.01 4.61
CA GLY A 125 -19.62 14.07 4.17
C GLY A 125 -19.87 13.48 2.79
N TRP A 126 -18.86 12.85 2.18
CA TRP A 126 -18.99 12.16 0.90
C TRP A 126 -19.86 10.91 1.02
N ASP A 127 -20.63 10.62 -0.02
CA ASP A 127 -21.27 9.32 -0.18
C ASP A 127 -20.26 8.34 -0.78
N SER A 128 -19.61 7.53 0.08
CA SER A 128 -18.55 6.64 -0.33
C SER A 128 -18.94 5.16 -0.31
N ILE A 129 -18.53 4.46 -1.37
CA ILE A 129 -18.55 2.99 -1.47
C ILE A 129 -17.13 2.45 -1.41
N LEU A 130 -16.84 1.65 -0.39
CA LEU A 130 -15.63 0.85 -0.32
C LEU A 130 -15.81 -0.46 -1.11
N MET A 131 -14.99 -0.65 -2.14
CA MET A 131 -15.07 -1.82 -3.05
C MET A 131 -14.40 -3.09 -2.49
N GLY A 132 -13.67 -2.97 -1.37
CA GLY A 132 -12.97 -4.08 -0.73
C GLY A 132 -11.56 -4.32 -1.28
N ALA A 133 -10.90 -5.36 -0.75
CA ALA A 133 -9.56 -5.79 -1.15
C ALA A 133 -9.55 -6.39 -2.56
N ALA A 134 -8.40 -6.32 -3.24
CA ALA A 134 -8.14 -6.98 -4.52
C ALA A 134 -9.25 -6.71 -5.57
N THR A 135 -9.70 -5.46 -5.68
CA THR A 135 -10.73 -5.08 -6.64
C THR A 135 -10.15 -5.19 -8.05
N SER A 136 -10.88 -5.80 -9.00
CA SER A 136 -10.43 -5.89 -10.39
C SER A 136 -10.83 -4.65 -11.20
N PRO A 137 -10.08 -4.26 -12.25
CA PRO A 137 -10.46 -3.14 -13.11
C PRO A 137 -11.85 -3.31 -13.76
N VAL A 138 -12.25 -4.56 -14.05
CA VAL A 138 -13.60 -4.88 -14.55
C VAL A 138 -14.69 -4.49 -13.56
N ARG A 139 -14.48 -4.80 -12.27
CA ARG A 139 -15.43 -4.41 -11.21
C ARG A 139 -15.45 -2.90 -11.01
N LEU A 140 -14.29 -2.24 -11.07
CA LEU A 140 -14.25 -0.77 -11.06
C LEU A 140 -15.13 -0.20 -12.18
N ASN A 141 -14.97 -0.69 -13.41
CA ASN A 141 -15.73 -0.18 -14.55
C ASN A 141 -17.24 -0.33 -14.38
N GLN A 142 -17.71 -1.45 -13.82
CA GLN A 142 -19.13 -1.63 -13.49
C GLN A 142 -19.63 -0.55 -12.52
N TYR A 143 -18.90 -0.31 -11.44
CA TYR A 143 -19.26 0.74 -10.48
C TYR A 143 -19.17 2.15 -11.07
N LEU A 144 -18.21 2.43 -11.95
CA LEU A 144 -18.13 3.73 -12.63
C LEU A 144 -19.42 4.02 -13.40
N GLN A 145 -19.97 3.03 -14.11
CA GLN A 145 -21.21 3.17 -14.88
C GLN A 145 -22.45 3.19 -13.99
N ASP A 146 -22.56 2.29 -13.02
CA ASP A 146 -23.76 2.11 -12.22
C ASP A 146 -23.93 3.20 -11.14
N TYR A 147 -22.82 3.63 -10.54
CA TYR A 147 -22.84 4.56 -9.41
C TYR A 147 -22.65 6.02 -9.83
N GLY A 148 -21.99 6.27 -10.96
CA GLY A 148 -21.66 7.61 -11.45
C GLY A 148 -20.90 8.44 -10.41
N PRO A 149 -19.76 7.95 -9.87
CA PRO A 149 -18.98 8.69 -8.88
C PRO A 149 -18.36 9.95 -9.47
N GLU A 150 -18.18 10.96 -8.63
CA GLU A 150 -17.45 12.20 -8.96
C GLU A 150 -15.94 12.00 -8.85
N ALA A 151 -15.48 11.00 -8.09
CA ALA A 151 -14.06 10.65 -7.99
C ALA A 151 -13.85 9.19 -7.56
N VAL A 152 -12.64 8.70 -7.81
CA VAL A 152 -12.14 7.42 -7.27
C VAL A 152 -10.93 7.71 -6.37
N ALA A 153 -10.89 7.10 -5.18
CA ALA A 153 -9.71 7.01 -4.34
C ALA A 153 -9.14 5.58 -4.38
N VAL A 154 -7.85 5.42 -4.64
CA VAL A 154 -7.17 4.13 -4.60
C VAL A 154 -6.04 4.14 -3.60
N SER A 155 -6.09 3.20 -2.66
CA SER A 155 -4.96 2.87 -1.79
C SER A 155 -4.10 1.79 -2.43
N CYS A 156 -2.78 2.02 -2.50
CA CYS A 156 -1.78 1.06 -2.94
C CYS A 156 -0.64 1.01 -1.91
N SER A 157 -0.51 -0.13 -1.22
CA SER A 157 0.46 -0.30 -0.14
C SER A 157 1.75 -0.96 -0.65
N VAL A 158 1.66 -1.84 -1.65
CA VAL A 158 2.82 -2.57 -2.19
C VAL A 158 3.16 -2.17 -3.62
N LEU A 159 4.46 -2.12 -3.92
CA LEU A 159 4.99 -1.75 -5.26
C LEU A 159 4.47 -2.68 -6.36
N GLY A 160 4.29 -3.97 -6.05
CA GLY A 160 3.76 -4.97 -7.00
C GLY A 160 2.33 -4.69 -7.49
N SER A 161 1.60 -3.81 -6.80
CA SER A 161 0.24 -3.39 -7.19
C SER A 161 0.20 -2.12 -8.04
N LEU A 162 1.34 -1.50 -8.35
CA LEU A 162 1.37 -0.29 -9.19
C LEU A 162 0.89 -0.55 -10.62
N ALA A 163 1.23 -1.70 -11.22
CA ALA A 163 0.72 -2.09 -12.54
C ALA A 163 -0.81 -2.23 -12.55
N ALA A 164 -1.37 -2.86 -11.51
CA ALA A 164 -2.82 -2.95 -11.32
C ALA A 164 -3.46 -1.58 -11.08
N THR A 165 -2.81 -0.72 -10.30
CA THR A 165 -3.28 0.64 -10.03
C THR A 165 -3.26 1.51 -11.29
N ARG A 166 -2.28 1.32 -12.19
CA ARG A 166 -2.26 1.94 -13.50
C ARG A 166 -3.51 1.58 -14.32
N ARG A 167 -3.95 0.32 -14.30
CA ARG A 167 -5.20 -0.10 -14.97
C ARG A 167 -6.45 0.56 -14.36
N PHE A 168 -6.44 0.85 -13.06
CA PHE A 168 -7.50 1.62 -12.40
C PHE A 168 -7.52 3.07 -12.88
N ILE A 169 -6.34 3.70 -12.98
CA ILE A 169 -6.19 5.06 -13.51
C ILE A 169 -6.72 5.14 -14.93
N GLU A 170 -6.33 4.21 -15.80
CA GLU A 170 -6.80 4.15 -17.19
C GLU A 170 -8.32 3.97 -17.27
N ALA A 171 -8.89 3.02 -16.51
CA ALA A 171 -10.34 2.79 -16.51
C ALA A 171 -11.13 4.02 -16.00
N SER A 172 -10.69 4.65 -14.91
CA SER A 172 -11.35 5.82 -14.34
C SER A 172 -11.29 7.02 -15.28
N THR A 173 -10.09 7.33 -15.78
CA THR A 173 -9.88 8.50 -16.65
C THR A 173 -10.51 8.32 -18.04
N ALA A 174 -10.58 7.08 -18.56
CA ALA A 174 -11.31 6.78 -19.79
C ALA A 174 -12.83 7.01 -19.65
N ALA A 175 -13.38 6.82 -18.45
CA ALA A 175 -14.76 7.17 -18.12
C ALA A 175 -14.94 8.67 -17.78
N GLY A 176 -13.87 9.47 -17.86
CA GLY A 176 -13.86 10.89 -17.51
C GLY A 176 -13.85 11.16 -16.00
N VAL A 177 -13.75 10.13 -15.15
CA VAL A 177 -13.81 10.28 -13.68
C VAL A 177 -12.40 10.49 -13.12
N PRO A 178 -12.15 11.58 -12.36
CA PRO A 178 -10.85 11.84 -11.77
C PRO A 178 -10.51 10.82 -10.68
N ILE A 179 -9.21 10.54 -10.54
CA ILE A 179 -8.70 9.52 -9.61
C ILE A 179 -7.56 10.07 -8.74
N VAL A 180 -7.68 9.86 -7.43
CA VAL A 180 -6.62 10.12 -6.46
C VAL A 180 -6.02 8.81 -6.02
N VAL A 181 -4.70 8.74 -6.01
CA VAL A 181 -3.94 7.56 -5.56
C VAL A 181 -3.07 7.92 -4.35
N GLY A 182 -2.78 6.93 -3.51
CA GLY A 182 -1.91 7.12 -2.36
C GLY A 182 -1.48 5.81 -1.74
N GLY A 183 -0.79 5.91 -0.60
CA GLY A 183 -0.21 4.79 0.12
C GLY A 183 1.30 4.62 -0.12
N PRO A 184 1.98 3.78 0.69
CA PRO A 184 3.43 3.64 0.67
C PRO A 184 4.04 3.33 -0.70
N ALA A 185 3.34 2.60 -1.56
CA ALA A 185 3.81 2.30 -2.91
C ALA A 185 4.03 3.56 -3.77
N PHE A 186 3.34 4.67 -3.47
CA PHE A 186 3.51 5.95 -4.15
C PHE A 186 4.60 6.85 -3.56
N GLY A 187 5.14 6.51 -2.39
CA GLY A 187 6.26 7.23 -1.77
C GLY A 187 5.82 8.48 -1.02
N ALA A 188 6.77 9.39 -0.78
CA ALA A 188 6.56 10.60 0.02
C ALA A 188 6.08 11.82 -0.79
N ASP A 189 5.99 11.69 -2.11
CA ASP A 189 5.62 12.75 -3.04
C ASP A 189 4.78 12.21 -4.21
N ASP A 190 4.42 13.08 -5.15
CA ASP A 190 3.51 12.77 -6.25
C ASP A 190 4.19 12.23 -7.52
N VAL A 191 5.51 11.98 -7.48
CA VAL A 191 6.30 11.61 -8.68
C VAL A 191 5.72 10.35 -9.34
N ARG A 192 5.52 9.27 -8.58
CA ARG A 192 4.98 8.01 -9.10
C ARG A 192 3.52 8.15 -9.54
N ALA A 193 2.73 8.94 -8.82
CA ALA A 193 1.32 9.18 -9.15
C ALA A 193 1.18 9.90 -10.50
N LYS A 194 1.99 10.95 -10.73
CA LYS A 194 2.05 11.68 -11.99
C LYS A 194 2.51 10.78 -13.13
N ALA A 195 3.57 9.99 -12.91
CA ALA A 195 4.09 9.08 -13.94
C ALA A 195 3.05 8.03 -14.37
N LEU A 196 2.25 7.51 -13.44
CA LEU A 196 1.16 6.60 -13.77
C LEU A 196 -0.07 7.30 -14.37
N GLY A 197 -0.14 8.63 -14.36
CA GLY A 197 -1.23 9.41 -14.93
C GLY A 197 -2.43 9.61 -13.99
N ALA A 198 -2.23 9.47 -12.67
CA ALA A 198 -3.28 9.77 -11.70
C ALA A 198 -3.65 11.27 -11.75
N THR A 199 -4.92 11.59 -11.46
CA THR A 199 -5.38 12.98 -11.41
C THR A 199 -4.86 13.71 -10.18
N GLY A 200 -4.66 12.99 -9.07
CA GLY A 200 -4.09 13.54 -7.85
C GLY A 200 -3.38 12.48 -7.01
N TRP A 201 -2.63 12.97 -6.04
CA TRP A 201 -1.92 12.16 -5.05
C TRP A 201 -2.28 12.63 -3.63
N ALA A 202 -2.31 11.69 -2.70
CA ALA A 202 -2.50 11.98 -1.28
C ALA A 202 -1.52 11.15 -0.42
N ALA A 203 -0.87 11.83 0.52
CA ALA A 203 0.03 11.22 1.50
C ALA A 203 -0.72 10.41 2.57
N ASP A 204 -1.92 10.86 2.94
CA ASP A 204 -2.70 10.33 4.05
C ASP A 204 -4.22 10.56 3.85
N ALA A 205 -5.02 10.19 4.86
CA ALA A 205 -6.48 10.26 4.79
C ALA A 205 -7.01 11.69 4.69
N ASP A 206 -6.43 12.65 5.41
CA ASP A 206 -6.82 14.06 5.35
C ASP A 206 -6.41 14.70 4.01
N GLY A 207 -5.24 14.32 3.51
CA GLY A 207 -4.75 14.64 2.17
C GLY A 207 -5.68 14.10 1.09
N ALA A 208 -6.22 12.89 1.24
CA ALA A 208 -7.15 12.31 0.28
C ALA A 208 -8.47 13.08 0.21
N VAL A 209 -9.03 13.46 1.37
CA VAL A 209 -10.21 14.33 1.45
C VAL A 209 -9.94 15.68 0.76
N THR A 210 -8.80 16.30 1.06
CA THR A 210 -8.41 17.60 0.48
C THR A 210 -8.20 17.51 -1.03
N ALA A 211 -7.56 16.45 -1.50
CA ALA A 211 -7.30 16.21 -2.91
C ALA A 211 -8.60 16.02 -3.69
N ILE A 212 -9.50 15.16 -3.20
CA ILE A 212 -10.81 14.89 -3.84
C ILE A 212 -11.64 16.16 -3.99
N ALA A 213 -11.70 17.00 -2.95
CA ALA A 213 -12.44 18.25 -2.99
C ALA A 213 -11.92 19.27 -4.03
N ARG A 214 -10.71 19.06 -4.57
CA ARG A 214 -10.05 19.95 -5.54
C ARG A 214 -9.96 19.37 -6.95
N LEU A 215 -10.44 18.14 -7.17
CA LEU A 215 -10.37 17.50 -8.47
C LEU A 215 -11.26 18.23 -9.49
N PRO A 216 -10.86 18.26 -10.77
CA PRO A 216 -11.76 18.69 -11.84
C PRO A 216 -12.92 17.70 -11.97
N ALA A 217 -14.10 18.20 -12.38
CA ALA A 217 -15.29 17.35 -12.53
C ALA A 217 -15.14 16.26 -13.61
N VAL A 218 -14.34 16.53 -14.65
CA VAL A 218 -14.05 15.59 -15.75
C VAL A 218 -12.59 15.69 -16.14
N VAL A 219 -11.98 14.56 -16.46
CA VAL A 219 -10.58 14.46 -16.91
C VAL A 219 -10.45 13.76 -18.27
N PRO A 220 -9.41 14.05 -19.06
CA PRO A 220 -9.10 13.25 -20.23
C PRO A 220 -8.54 11.87 -19.83
N PRO A 221 -8.56 10.88 -20.75
CA PRO A 221 -7.88 9.60 -20.53
C PRO A 221 -6.39 9.77 -20.22
N ALA A 222 -5.85 8.91 -19.34
CA ALA A 222 -4.43 8.89 -19.01
C ALA A 222 -3.55 8.70 -20.25
N THR A 223 -2.40 9.36 -20.28
CA THR A 223 -1.43 9.22 -21.38
C THR A 223 -0.81 7.82 -21.34
N PRO A 224 -0.63 7.14 -22.49
CA PRO A 224 0.05 5.85 -22.55
C PRO A 224 1.46 5.89 -21.92
N LEU A 225 1.84 4.82 -21.23
CA LEU A 225 3.21 4.66 -20.71
C LEU A 225 4.22 4.52 -21.86
N PRO A 226 5.51 4.80 -21.62
CA PRO A 226 6.57 4.53 -22.58
C PRO A 226 6.56 3.06 -23.03
N ALA A 227 6.43 2.84 -24.35
CA ALA A 227 6.13 1.52 -24.90
C ALA A 227 7.19 0.45 -24.54
N ALA A 228 8.47 0.80 -24.58
CA ALA A 228 9.56 -0.13 -24.25
C ALA A 228 9.52 -0.57 -22.79
N ALA A 229 9.37 0.37 -21.85
CA ALA A 229 9.32 0.07 -20.42
C ALA A 229 8.04 -0.69 -20.05
N ALA A 230 6.89 -0.34 -20.64
CA ALA A 230 5.64 -1.05 -20.43
C ALA A 230 5.67 -2.48 -20.99
N ALA A 231 6.29 -2.70 -22.15
CA ALA A 231 6.47 -4.02 -22.73
C ALA A 231 7.35 -4.91 -21.84
N GLU A 232 8.52 -4.41 -21.45
CA GLU A 232 9.44 -5.18 -20.60
C GLU A 232 8.87 -5.42 -19.19
N GLN A 233 8.07 -4.49 -18.65
CA GLN A 233 7.34 -4.72 -17.41
C GLN A 233 6.31 -5.86 -17.54
N GLY A 234 5.62 -5.96 -18.67
CA GLY A 234 4.72 -7.07 -18.97
C GLY A 234 5.45 -8.40 -19.08
N ASP A 235 6.62 -8.41 -19.74
CA ASP A 235 7.49 -9.60 -19.84
C ASP A 235 8.01 -10.02 -18.46
N LEU A 236 8.40 -9.05 -17.61
CA LEU A 236 8.82 -9.28 -16.23
C LEU A 236 7.70 -9.95 -15.40
N GLU A 237 6.44 -9.49 -15.52
CA GLU A 237 5.30 -10.14 -14.88
C GLU A 237 5.07 -11.57 -15.38
N HIS A 238 5.24 -11.80 -16.70
CA HIS A 238 5.11 -13.12 -17.30
C HIS A 238 6.17 -14.09 -16.78
N ASP A 239 7.43 -13.64 -16.73
CA ASP A 239 8.60 -14.43 -16.35
C ASP A 239 8.88 -14.49 -14.85
N HIS A 240 8.10 -13.78 -14.03
CA HIS A 240 8.30 -13.66 -12.58
C HIS A 240 8.63 -14.99 -11.88
N ARG A 241 7.84 -16.05 -12.16
CA ARG A 241 8.05 -17.38 -11.56
C ARG A 241 9.39 -18.00 -11.96
N ARG A 242 9.81 -17.83 -13.22
CA ARG A 242 11.08 -18.32 -13.75
C ARG A 242 12.24 -17.59 -13.09
N ILE A 243 12.15 -16.26 -12.97
CA ILE A 243 13.19 -15.41 -12.36
C ILE A 243 13.34 -15.73 -10.87
N VAL A 244 12.25 -15.84 -10.12
CA VAL A 244 12.27 -16.23 -8.70
C VAL A 244 12.91 -17.62 -8.50
N ALA A 245 12.63 -18.59 -9.37
CA ALA A 245 13.26 -19.91 -9.31
C ALA A 245 14.78 -19.85 -9.60
N ALA A 246 15.20 -19.01 -10.55
CA ALA A 246 16.61 -18.78 -10.86
C ALA A 246 17.35 -18.12 -9.68
N LEU A 247 16.75 -17.10 -9.06
CA LEU A 247 17.28 -16.46 -7.85
C LEU A 247 17.41 -17.46 -6.70
N ARG A 248 16.35 -18.24 -6.43
CA ARG A 248 16.34 -19.25 -5.37
C ARG A 248 17.45 -20.28 -5.53
N SER A 249 17.72 -20.72 -6.76
CA SER A 249 18.74 -21.74 -7.03
C SER A 249 20.18 -21.21 -7.02
N SER A 250 20.37 -19.89 -7.12
CA SER A 250 21.70 -19.27 -7.29
C SER A 250 22.18 -18.41 -6.12
N TRP A 251 21.27 -17.90 -5.28
CA TRP A 251 21.62 -17.07 -4.14
C TRP A 251 22.11 -17.89 -2.95
N SER A 252 23.31 -17.60 -2.40
CA SER A 252 23.94 -18.40 -1.33
C SER A 252 23.08 -18.63 -0.08
N VAL A 253 22.17 -17.71 0.24
CA VAL A 253 21.26 -17.82 1.39
C VAL A 253 20.23 -18.95 1.21
N THR A 254 19.83 -19.23 -0.03
CA THR A 254 18.85 -20.27 -0.37
C THR A 254 19.46 -21.49 -1.06
N SER A 255 20.59 -21.32 -1.76
CA SER A 255 21.26 -22.41 -2.46
C SER A 255 21.88 -23.38 -1.45
N GLY A 256 21.40 -24.63 -1.44
CA GLY A 256 21.90 -25.66 -0.53
C GLY A 256 21.30 -25.66 0.88
N SER A 257 20.35 -24.76 1.18
CA SER A 257 19.59 -24.79 2.45
C SER A 257 18.33 -25.67 2.33
N ALA A 258 18.13 -26.58 3.28
CA ALA A 258 16.89 -27.37 3.39
C ALA A 258 16.36 -27.33 4.84
N PRO A 259 15.18 -26.72 5.10
CA PRO A 259 14.37 -25.87 4.21
C PRO A 259 14.99 -24.47 4.02
N PRO A 260 14.66 -23.74 2.94
CA PRO A 260 15.06 -22.35 2.77
C PRO A 260 14.39 -21.43 3.81
N PRO A 261 14.98 -20.26 4.12
CA PRO A 261 14.35 -19.27 4.98
C PRO A 261 12.97 -18.86 4.45
N ASP A 262 12.02 -18.70 5.35
CA ASP A 262 10.65 -18.26 5.07
C ASP A 262 10.57 -16.90 4.36
N ILE A 263 11.55 -16.02 4.61
CA ILE A 263 11.63 -14.68 4.03
C ILE A 263 12.21 -14.60 2.61
N ALA A 264 12.78 -15.68 2.08
CA ALA A 264 13.55 -15.59 0.83
C ALA A 264 12.67 -15.20 -0.37
N ASP A 265 11.46 -15.75 -0.43
CA ASP A 265 10.51 -15.40 -1.48
C ASP A 265 10.06 -13.95 -1.38
N ASP A 266 9.89 -13.43 -0.17
CA ASP A 266 9.57 -12.01 0.03
C ASP A 266 10.69 -11.12 -0.48
N VAL A 267 11.96 -11.44 -0.20
CA VAL A 267 13.12 -10.70 -0.72
C VAL A 267 13.10 -10.64 -2.25
N PHE A 268 12.91 -11.78 -2.92
CA PHE A 268 12.88 -11.85 -4.38
C PHE A 268 11.69 -11.08 -4.96
N ASN A 269 10.51 -11.26 -4.37
CA ASN A 269 9.29 -10.58 -4.81
C ASN A 269 9.42 -9.06 -4.65
N GLN A 270 9.93 -8.56 -3.51
CA GLN A 270 10.09 -7.12 -3.28
C GLN A 270 11.08 -6.50 -4.27
N LEU A 271 12.19 -7.17 -4.57
CA LEU A 271 13.14 -6.70 -5.57
C LEU A 271 12.50 -6.59 -6.96
N LEU A 272 11.80 -7.63 -7.44
CA LEU A 272 11.14 -7.59 -8.74
C LEU A 272 10.01 -6.55 -8.79
N HIS A 273 9.27 -6.37 -7.69
CA HIS A 273 8.28 -5.31 -7.58
C HIS A 273 8.89 -3.90 -7.63
N ALA A 274 10.05 -3.70 -7.00
CA ALA A 274 10.77 -2.43 -7.07
C ALA A 274 11.22 -2.12 -8.50
N ILE A 275 11.80 -3.10 -9.20
CA ILE A 275 12.21 -2.94 -10.61
C ILE A 275 11.01 -2.64 -11.50
N SER A 276 9.90 -3.38 -11.33
CA SER A 276 8.63 -3.12 -12.01
C SER A 276 8.12 -1.70 -11.76
N ALA A 277 8.23 -1.19 -10.53
CA ALA A 277 7.86 0.17 -10.19
C ALA A 277 8.71 1.20 -10.95
N VAL A 278 10.03 0.99 -11.05
CA VAL A 278 10.91 1.87 -11.84
C VAL A 278 10.54 1.85 -13.32
N LEU A 279 10.27 0.67 -13.90
CA LEU A 279 9.84 0.55 -15.30
C LEU A 279 8.54 1.34 -15.57
N LEU A 280 7.58 1.28 -14.65
CA LEU A 280 6.29 1.96 -14.82
C LEU A 280 6.36 3.47 -14.61
N THR A 281 7.26 3.93 -13.72
CA THR A 281 7.20 5.30 -13.20
C THR A 281 8.42 6.16 -13.54
N GLY A 282 9.54 5.55 -13.92
CA GLY A 282 10.84 6.21 -14.05
C GLY A 282 11.45 6.69 -12.72
N ASP A 283 10.78 6.47 -11.59
CA ASP A 283 11.30 6.79 -10.27
C ASP A 283 12.21 5.65 -9.81
N SER A 284 13.52 5.91 -9.73
CA SER A 284 14.52 4.89 -9.38
C SER A 284 14.58 4.57 -7.88
N ARG A 285 14.04 5.43 -7.00
CA ARG A 285 14.13 5.31 -5.53
C ARG A 285 13.68 3.96 -4.94
N PRO A 286 12.65 3.25 -5.47
CA PRO A 286 12.21 1.97 -4.90
C PRO A 286 13.30 0.90 -4.83
N VAL A 287 14.27 0.91 -5.74
CA VAL A 287 15.32 -0.11 -5.81
C VAL A 287 16.33 0.02 -4.65
N PRO A 288 17.00 1.17 -4.42
CA PRO A 288 17.87 1.33 -3.27
C PRO A 288 17.12 1.27 -1.93
N GLU A 289 15.87 1.75 -1.86
CA GLU A 289 15.04 1.58 -0.67
C GLU A 289 14.81 0.10 -0.33
N THR A 290 14.55 -0.72 -1.35
CA THR A 290 14.39 -2.17 -1.20
C THR A 290 15.72 -2.84 -0.83
N ALA A 291 16.84 -2.42 -1.43
CA ALA A 291 18.16 -2.94 -1.09
C ALA A 291 18.54 -2.67 0.38
N ALA A 292 18.28 -1.45 0.87
CA ALA A 292 18.49 -1.08 2.27
C ALA A 292 17.62 -1.90 3.22
N TRP A 293 16.35 -2.12 2.86
CA TRP A 293 15.44 -2.97 3.62
C TRP A 293 15.92 -4.44 3.67
N ILE A 294 16.36 -5.00 2.53
CA ILE A 294 16.94 -6.35 2.48
C ILE A 294 18.19 -6.43 3.37
N ALA A 295 19.06 -5.42 3.32
CA ALA A 295 20.25 -5.36 4.16
C ALA A 295 19.92 -5.39 5.66
N ASP A 296 19.00 -4.54 6.12
CA ASP A 296 18.56 -4.53 7.51
C ASP A 296 17.94 -5.88 7.92
N LEU A 297 17.10 -6.46 7.06
CA LEU A 297 16.46 -7.76 7.28
C LEU A 297 17.49 -8.88 7.44
N MET A 298 18.50 -8.90 6.57
CA MET A 298 19.59 -9.90 6.59
C MET A 298 20.49 -9.74 7.81
N ILE A 299 20.92 -8.51 8.13
CA ILE A 299 21.80 -8.21 9.26
C ILE A 299 21.13 -8.58 10.58
N THR A 300 19.87 -8.20 10.75
CA THR A 300 19.08 -8.51 11.95
C THR A 300 18.92 -10.01 12.16
N ARG A 301 19.01 -10.81 11.08
CA ARG A 301 18.94 -12.27 11.09
C ARG A 301 20.31 -12.94 11.04
N GLY A 302 21.38 -12.22 11.39
CA GLY A 302 22.73 -12.75 11.57
C GLY A 302 23.49 -13.04 10.27
N ARG A 303 23.06 -12.47 9.13
CA ARG A 303 23.78 -12.54 7.86
C ARG A 303 24.65 -11.29 7.67
N THR A 304 25.61 -11.37 6.75
CA THR A 304 26.51 -10.25 6.42
C THR A 304 25.98 -9.46 5.22
N ILE A 305 26.38 -8.20 5.07
CA ILE A 305 26.02 -7.38 3.89
C ILE A 305 26.48 -8.01 2.56
N ALA A 306 27.49 -8.89 2.60
CA ALA A 306 28.01 -9.59 1.42
C ALA A 306 26.93 -10.42 0.69
N VAL A 307 25.96 -11.00 1.41
CA VAL A 307 24.88 -11.76 0.74
C VAL A 307 23.93 -10.85 -0.03
N VAL A 308 23.87 -9.55 0.30
CA VAL A 308 23.03 -8.56 -0.37
C VAL A 308 23.70 -8.07 -1.65
N HIS A 309 25.02 -7.85 -1.63
CA HIS A 309 25.77 -7.62 -2.85
C HIS A 309 25.70 -8.81 -3.81
N GLU A 310 25.82 -10.04 -3.30
CA GLU A 310 25.65 -11.23 -4.12
C GLU A 310 24.25 -11.29 -4.76
N LEU A 311 23.20 -10.94 -4.01
CA LEU A 311 21.84 -10.91 -4.54
C LEU A 311 21.71 -9.99 -5.76
N ALA A 312 22.36 -8.82 -5.74
CA ALA A 312 22.38 -7.90 -6.88
C ALA A 312 22.96 -8.56 -8.14
N ASP A 313 24.12 -9.24 -7.99
CA ASP A 313 24.76 -9.97 -9.08
C ASP A 313 23.87 -11.10 -9.62
N ARG A 314 23.20 -11.85 -8.72
CA ARG A 314 22.26 -12.92 -9.12
C ARG A 314 21.03 -12.36 -9.82
N ALA A 315 20.52 -11.22 -9.38
CA ALA A 315 19.37 -10.57 -10.00
C ALA A 315 19.72 -10.06 -11.40
N ALA A 316 20.86 -9.38 -11.58
CA ALA A 316 21.33 -8.94 -12.89
C ALA A 316 21.51 -10.13 -13.86
N ALA A 317 22.06 -11.25 -13.38
CA ALA A 317 22.19 -12.47 -14.17
C ALA A 317 20.85 -13.12 -14.53
N ALA A 318 19.89 -13.15 -13.59
CA ALA A 318 18.55 -13.72 -13.81
C ALA A 318 17.70 -12.85 -14.76
N LEU A 319 18.05 -11.58 -14.93
CA LEU A 319 17.38 -10.61 -15.80
C LEU A 319 18.07 -10.46 -17.17
N SER A 320 18.83 -11.46 -17.64
CA SER A 320 19.58 -11.38 -18.92
C SER A 320 18.70 -11.06 -20.13
N ASP A 321 17.44 -11.48 -20.10
CA ASP A 321 16.45 -11.27 -21.17
C ASP A 321 15.63 -9.98 -21.00
N HIS A 322 15.90 -9.21 -19.94
CA HIS A 322 15.19 -7.97 -19.56
C HIS A 322 16.21 -6.82 -19.41
N PRO A 323 16.62 -6.19 -20.52
CA PRO A 323 17.74 -5.24 -20.53
C PRO A 323 17.50 -3.99 -19.69
N LEU A 324 16.29 -3.42 -19.67
CA LEU A 324 15.97 -2.24 -18.84
C LEU A 324 15.94 -2.62 -17.35
N ALA A 325 15.30 -3.75 -17.01
CA ALA A 325 15.22 -4.27 -15.66
C ALA A 325 16.62 -4.58 -15.09
N ARG A 326 17.48 -5.14 -15.92
CA ARG A 326 18.88 -5.40 -15.57
C ARG A 326 19.66 -4.11 -15.33
N ASP A 327 19.55 -3.14 -16.24
CA ASP A 327 20.20 -1.82 -16.12
C ASP A 327 19.77 -1.09 -14.83
N ILE A 328 18.49 -1.17 -14.48
CA ILE A 328 17.93 -0.63 -13.22
C ILE A 328 18.64 -1.24 -12.00
N VAL A 329 18.84 -2.57 -11.97
CA VAL A 329 19.52 -3.24 -10.86
C VAL A 329 21.00 -2.85 -10.82
N GLU A 330 21.70 -2.94 -11.95
CA GLU A 330 23.14 -2.64 -12.06
C GLU A 330 23.45 -1.18 -11.69
N THR A 331 22.53 -0.25 -11.97
CA THR A 331 22.70 1.19 -11.72
C THR A 331 22.30 1.59 -10.30
N HIS A 332 21.15 1.13 -9.79
CA HIS A 332 20.53 1.73 -8.62
C HIS A 332 20.56 0.85 -7.35
N PHE A 333 20.84 -0.44 -7.45
CA PHE A 333 20.76 -1.33 -6.28
C PHE A 333 21.80 -0.98 -5.22
N ALA A 334 23.01 -0.60 -5.64
CA ALA A 334 24.10 -0.25 -4.73
C ALA A 334 23.91 1.10 -4.01
N ASP A 335 23.05 1.99 -4.50
CA ASP A 335 22.82 3.32 -3.91
C ASP A 335 22.20 3.24 -2.50
N GLY A 336 21.64 2.08 -2.12
CA GLY A 336 21.02 1.83 -0.82
C GLY A 336 21.89 1.06 0.18
N LEU A 337 23.14 0.70 -0.17
CA LEU A 337 24.02 -0.17 0.62
C LEU A 337 25.21 0.58 1.25
#